data_AF-A0A0K9P0Y8-F1
#
_entry.id   AF-A0A0K9P0Y8-F1
#
_cell.length_a   1.000
_cell.length_b   1.000
_cell.length_c   1.000
_cell.angle_alpha   90.00
_cell.angle_beta   90.00
_cell.angle_gamma   90.00
#
_symmetry.space_group_name_H-M   'P 1'
#
loop_
_entity.id
_entity.type
_entity.pdbx_description
1 polymer ?
#
loop_
_entity_poly.entity_id
_entity_poly.type
_entity_poly.pdbx_seq_one_letter_code
_entity_poly.pdbx_strand_id
1 'polypeptide(L)'
;MSIQNLRRRVFHDDIDRGRSDDSINEPLLGDFTVGYSDRSQHDIWKDKKTETLHWSFIFNQLIAQWAHWLGSIIVGSGSRLGRMLSVAFQNGQSNKISPSYLSPILKERLRTLRQRMEISYDGNRLDHQNALIELWKLAYPDRIVPPLRSELWKDMGWQGCDPSTDFRGGGFISLENLIFFAKNYPESFQGLLLKQDGNRSDWEYPFAVAGVNISFMLTQMLDLQSDKQPSSSAGCHFLKLLEHDQMAFDNLYCMAFKMMDTQWLSKNATYMEFNDVLKSTRTQLESELSSDNLSCVKNMPSYNMLKQNSLELQW
;
A
#
# COMPACT_ATOMS: atom_id res chain seq x y z
N MET A 1 -40.59 52.50 28.93
CA MET A 1 -40.08 53.76 28.34
C MET A 1 -39.50 53.38 26.98
N SER A 2 -40.17 53.59 25.84
CA SER A 2 -40.53 54.85 25.17
C SER A 2 -39.29 55.71 24.92
N ILE A 3 -38.94 56.27 23.76
CA ILE A 3 -39.49 56.37 22.39
C ILE A 3 -38.32 56.96 21.53
N GLN A 4 -38.34 56.68 20.23
CA GLN A 4 -37.89 57.44 19.04
C GLN A 4 -36.86 58.60 19.13
N ASN A 5 -36.07 58.72 18.06
CA ASN A 5 -35.85 59.93 17.21
C ASN A 5 -35.11 59.44 15.95
N LEU A 6 -35.61 59.41 14.70
CA LEU A 6 -36.31 60.35 13.80
C LEU A 6 -35.41 61.46 13.20
N ARG A 7 -35.14 61.34 11.88
CA ARG A 7 -35.06 62.37 10.81
C ARG A 7 -34.54 61.65 9.53
N ARG A 8 -35.29 61.36 8.43
CA ARG A 8 -36.06 62.17 7.43
C ARG A 8 -35.18 63.32 6.88
N ARG A 9 -34.98 63.56 5.57
CA ARG A 9 -35.70 63.34 4.27
C ARG A 9 -34.63 63.26 3.13
N VAL A 10 -34.86 62.91 1.86
CA VAL A 10 -35.80 63.46 0.85
C VAL A 10 -35.97 62.46 -0.31
N PHE A 11 -37.22 62.33 -0.79
CA PHE A 11 -37.65 61.73 -2.05
C PHE A 11 -37.80 62.82 -3.12
N HIS A 12 -37.50 62.50 -4.38
CA HIS A 12 -38.18 63.09 -5.54
C HIS A 12 -38.35 62.03 -6.63
N ASP A 13 -39.62 61.82 -6.99
CA ASP A 13 -40.11 61.16 -8.19
C ASP A 13 -39.79 62.04 -9.42
N ASP A 14 -39.59 61.44 -10.60
CA ASP A 14 -40.62 61.52 -11.65
C ASP A 14 -40.31 60.69 -12.90
N ILE A 15 -41.42 60.22 -13.46
CA ILE A 15 -41.74 59.41 -14.64
C ILE A 15 -41.28 60.06 -15.96
N ASP A 16 -40.80 59.28 -16.95
CA ASP A 16 -41.37 59.39 -18.30
C ASP A 16 -41.23 58.15 -19.20
N ARG A 17 -42.28 57.96 -20.01
CA ARG A 17 -42.58 56.84 -20.90
C ARG A 17 -41.89 56.98 -22.27
N GLY A 18 -41.59 55.85 -22.90
CA GLY A 18 -41.37 55.77 -24.34
C GLY A 18 -41.54 54.34 -24.86
N ARG A 19 -42.70 54.04 -25.43
CA ARG A 19 -42.98 52.85 -26.27
C ARG A 19 -42.88 53.27 -27.73
N SER A 20 -42.21 52.48 -28.56
CA SER A 20 -42.62 52.25 -29.95
C SER A 20 -42.28 50.80 -30.35
N ASP A 21 -43.27 50.19 -30.96
CA ASP A 21 -43.39 48.80 -31.42
C ASP A 21 -42.75 48.62 -32.81
N ASP A 22 -42.38 47.39 -33.15
CA ASP A 22 -42.47 46.78 -34.49
C ASP A 22 -41.65 45.47 -34.58
N SER A 23 -42.28 44.40 -34.08
CA SER A 23 -42.66 43.16 -34.79
C SER A 23 -41.68 42.41 -35.74
N ILE A 24 -41.75 41.08 -35.57
CA ILE A 24 -41.49 39.96 -36.49
C ILE A 24 -40.06 39.38 -36.52
N ASN A 25 -39.82 38.36 -35.69
CA ASN A 25 -39.55 36.97 -36.14
C ASN A 25 -39.24 36.07 -34.92
N GLU A 26 -40.19 35.22 -34.54
CA GLU A 26 -39.94 33.96 -33.84
C GLU A 26 -40.35 32.84 -34.81
N PRO A 27 -39.57 31.75 -34.91
CA PRO A 27 -39.96 30.61 -34.09
C PRO A 27 -38.80 29.71 -33.58
N LEU A 28 -39.08 29.12 -32.39
CA LEU A 28 -38.78 27.74 -31.97
C LEU A 28 -37.31 27.27 -31.82
N LEU A 29 -36.83 27.22 -30.57
CA LEU A 29 -36.35 26.02 -29.84
C LEU A 29 -35.49 26.44 -28.64
N GLY A 30 -35.77 25.84 -27.48
CA GLY A 30 -35.20 26.22 -26.18
C GLY A 30 -33.68 26.13 -26.11
N ASP A 31 -33.07 27.19 -25.59
CA ASP A 31 -31.67 27.24 -25.18
C ASP A 31 -31.46 26.26 -24.01
N PHE A 32 -30.83 25.12 -24.30
CA PHE A 32 -30.12 24.35 -23.28
C PHE A 32 -28.80 25.07 -23.02
N THR A 33 -28.79 25.96 -22.03
CA THR A 33 -27.53 26.44 -21.46
C THR A 33 -26.85 25.26 -20.75
N VAL A 34 -25.78 24.76 -21.37
CA VAL A 34 -24.84 23.83 -20.73
C VAL A 34 -24.23 24.57 -19.54
N GLY A 35 -24.73 24.25 -18.34
CA GLY A 35 -24.12 24.67 -17.10
C GLY A 35 -22.76 24.00 -16.95
N TYR A 36 -21.69 24.67 -17.39
CA TYR A 36 -20.36 24.40 -16.86
C TYR A 36 -20.40 24.71 -15.37
N SER A 37 -20.45 23.67 -14.53
CA SER A 37 -20.23 23.84 -13.10
C SER A 37 -18.75 24.17 -12.91
N ASP A 38 -18.45 25.46 -12.77
CA ASP A 38 -17.16 25.93 -12.28
C ASP A 38 -17.02 25.50 -10.80
N ARG A 39 -16.51 24.29 -10.57
CA ARG A 39 -16.12 23.87 -9.21
C ARG A 39 -14.89 24.68 -8.84
N SER A 40 -15.06 25.62 -7.94
CA SER A 40 -13.96 26.43 -7.42
C SER A 40 -12.91 25.52 -6.77
N GLN A 41 -11.62 25.87 -6.89
CA GLN A 41 -10.51 25.18 -6.19
C GLN A 41 -10.76 25.02 -4.68
N HIS A 42 -11.55 25.91 -4.10
CA HIS A 42 -11.94 25.88 -2.70
C HIS A 42 -12.89 24.71 -2.37
N ASP A 43 -13.75 24.29 -3.30
CA ASP A 43 -14.64 23.14 -3.12
C ASP A 43 -13.88 21.82 -3.31
N ILE A 44 -12.94 21.76 -4.25
CA ILE A 44 -12.00 20.63 -4.39
C ILE A 44 -11.12 20.49 -3.13
N TRP A 45 -10.63 21.60 -2.58
CA TRP A 45 -9.82 21.59 -1.36
C TRP A 45 -10.64 21.20 -0.13
N LYS A 46 -11.91 21.60 -0.04
CA LYS A 46 -12.82 21.17 1.02
C LYS A 46 -13.17 19.70 0.92
N ASP A 47 -13.47 19.18 -0.27
CA ASP A 47 -13.72 17.75 -0.47
C ASP A 47 -12.49 16.94 -0.08
N LYS A 48 -11.30 17.32 -0.58
CA LYS A 48 -10.03 16.65 -0.25
C LYS A 48 -9.70 16.73 1.26
N LYS A 49 -10.06 17.82 1.94
CA LYS A 49 -9.90 18.01 3.40
C LYS A 49 -10.89 17.17 4.21
N THR A 50 -12.12 17.03 3.73
CA THR A 50 -13.19 16.27 4.39
C THR A 50 -12.95 14.77 4.24
N GLU A 51 -12.49 14.34 3.06
CA GLU A 51 -11.98 12.99 2.83
C GLU A 51 -10.77 12.72 3.72
N THR A 52 -9.76 13.60 3.78
CA THR A 52 -8.58 13.37 4.64
C THR A 52 -8.91 13.28 6.13
N LEU A 53 -9.90 14.04 6.62
CA LEU A 53 -10.38 13.90 7.99
C LEU A 53 -11.06 12.55 8.21
N HIS A 54 -11.91 12.12 7.28
CA HIS A 54 -12.57 10.81 7.33
C HIS A 54 -11.55 9.66 7.30
N TRP A 55 -10.54 9.76 6.43
CA TRP A 55 -9.39 8.86 6.36
C TRP A 55 -8.60 8.83 7.66
N SER A 56 -8.30 9.98 8.27
CA SER A 56 -7.56 10.00 9.54
C SER A 56 -8.30 9.30 10.69
N PHE A 57 -9.63 9.38 10.70
CA PHE A 57 -10.48 8.71 11.67
C PHE A 57 -10.54 7.19 11.41
N ILE A 58 -10.73 6.79 10.16
CA ILE A 58 -10.67 5.39 9.71
C ILE A 58 -9.30 4.77 10.05
N PHE A 59 -8.19 5.46 9.71
CA PHE A 59 -6.83 4.98 9.96
C PHE A 59 -6.56 4.82 11.46
N ASN A 60 -6.97 5.75 12.32
CA ASN A 60 -6.76 5.63 13.77
C ASN A 60 -7.56 4.49 14.42
N GLN A 61 -8.82 4.29 14.00
CA GLN A 61 -9.65 3.22 14.56
C GLN A 61 -9.20 1.82 14.09
N LEU A 62 -8.57 1.75 12.90
CA LEU A 62 -8.06 0.50 12.34
C LEU A 62 -6.62 0.19 12.76
N ILE A 63 -5.77 1.18 13.11
CA ILE A 63 -4.46 0.93 13.75
C ILE A 63 -4.62 0.05 15.01
N ALA A 64 -5.68 0.24 15.78
CA ALA A 64 -5.98 -0.63 16.93
C ALA A 64 -6.34 -2.06 16.50
N GLN A 65 -7.16 -2.22 15.47
CA GLN A 65 -7.46 -3.54 14.90
C GLN A 65 -6.23 -4.20 14.28
N TRP A 66 -5.31 -3.41 13.73
CA TRP A 66 -4.04 -3.88 13.21
C TRP A 66 -3.13 -4.33 14.33
N ALA A 67 -2.95 -3.56 15.40
CA ALA A 67 -2.20 -4.02 16.57
C ALA A 67 -2.75 -5.34 17.14
N HIS A 68 -4.08 -5.51 17.16
CA HIS A 68 -4.74 -6.76 17.55
C HIS A 68 -4.55 -7.91 16.55
N TRP A 69 -4.70 -7.67 15.24
CA TRP A 69 -4.51 -8.69 14.19
C TRP A 69 -3.05 -9.10 14.06
N LEU A 70 -2.12 -8.14 14.01
CA LEU A 70 -0.67 -8.39 14.03
C LEU A 70 -0.29 -9.14 15.31
N GLY A 71 -0.91 -8.81 16.46
CA GLY A 71 -0.79 -9.55 17.71
C GLY A 71 -1.33 -10.99 17.63
N SER A 72 -2.44 -11.22 16.95
CA SER A 72 -3.02 -12.56 16.76
C SER A 72 -2.16 -13.47 15.86
N ILE A 73 -1.43 -12.90 14.89
CA ILE A 73 -0.45 -13.63 14.08
C ILE A 73 0.76 -14.05 14.92
N ILE A 74 1.24 -13.18 15.82
CA ILE A 74 2.33 -13.47 16.76
C ILE A 74 1.92 -14.60 17.72
N VAL A 75 0.70 -14.55 18.26
CA VAL A 75 0.17 -15.59 19.16
C VAL A 75 -0.12 -16.89 18.41
N GLY A 76 -0.52 -16.82 17.13
CA GLY A 76 -0.76 -17.97 16.27
C GLY A 76 0.50 -18.72 15.80
N SER A 77 1.71 -18.21 16.09
CA SER A 77 2.97 -18.82 15.64
C SER A 77 4.03 -19.05 16.74
N GLY A 78 3.70 -18.97 18.04
CA GLY A 78 4.72 -19.26 19.07
C GLY A 78 4.34 -19.18 20.55
N SER A 79 3.60 -20.18 21.04
CA SER A 79 3.62 -20.74 22.41
C SER A 79 3.26 -19.87 23.63
N ARG A 80 2.09 -20.17 24.22
CA ARG A 80 1.96 -20.68 25.60
C ARG A 80 0.56 -21.24 25.85
N LEU A 81 0.35 -22.52 25.50
CA LEU A 81 -0.56 -23.47 26.15
C LEU A 81 -0.44 -24.84 25.46
N GLY A 82 -0.08 -25.87 26.21
CA GLY A 82 -0.34 -27.27 25.82
C GLY A 82 0.86 -28.09 25.36
N ARG A 83 1.58 -28.68 26.32
CA ARG A 83 2.14 -30.03 26.15
C ARG A 83 1.03 -31.00 25.72
N MET A 84 1.42 -31.98 24.92
CA MET A 84 0.69 -33.19 24.49
C MET A 84 -0.32 -32.98 23.36
N LEU A 85 0.09 -33.38 22.15
CA LEU A 85 -0.54 -34.45 21.35
C LEU A 85 0.39 -34.77 20.16
N SER A 86 1.37 -35.63 20.39
CA SER A 86 1.95 -36.45 19.34
C SER A 86 0.92 -37.52 18.96
N VAL A 87 0.09 -37.24 17.96
CA VAL A 87 -0.74 -38.26 17.30
C VAL A 87 -0.01 -38.67 16.03
N ALA A 88 0.37 -39.93 16.00
CA ALA A 88 1.03 -40.58 14.88
C ALA A 88 0.13 -40.59 13.65
N PHE A 89 0.60 -39.96 12.57
CA PHE A 89 0.30 -40.38 11.21
C PHE A 89 1.64 -40.59 10.50
N GLN A 90 2.07 -41.85 10.44
CA GLN A 90 3.07 -42.29 9.45
C GLN A 90 2.31 -42.68 8.19
N ASN A 91 2.45 -41.91 7.11
CA ASN A 91 2.93 -42.42 5.83
C ASN A 91 3.02 -41.29 4.80
N GLY A 92 4.21 -41.14 4.21
CA GLY A 92 4.55 -40.12 3.24
C GLY A 92 5.96 -39.60 3.52
N GLN A 93 6.96 -40.19 2.87
CA GLN A 93 8.33 -39.68 2.86
C GLN A 93 8.35 -38.30 2.17
N SER A 94 8.03 -37.25 2.91
CA SER A 94 8.52 -35.91 2.59
C SER A 94 9.92 -35.80 3.17
N ASN A 95 10.87 -35.42 2.32
CA ASN A 95 12.27 -35.17 2.68
C ASN A 95 12.33 -34.20 3.87
N LYS A 96 12.39 -34.76 5.08
CA LYS A 96 12.71 -34.01 6.30
C LYS A 96 14.11 -33.45 6.08
N ILE A 97 14.18 -32.14 5.83
CA ILE A 97 15.42 -31.39 5.86
C ILE A 97 16.02 -31.65 7.23
N SER A 98 17.08 -32.47 7.28
CA SER A 98 17.75 -32.80 8.53
C SER A 98 18.32 -31.50 9.13
N PRO A 99 18.21 -31.24 10.44
CA PRO A 99 18.58 -29.96 11.07
C PRO A 99 20.09 -29.65 11.09
N SER A 100 20.89 -30.30 10.25
CA SER A 100 22.33 -30.38 10.39
C SER A 100 23.01 -29.86 9.12
N TYR A 101 23.47 -28.61 9.24
CA TYR A 101 24.34 -27.84 8.32
C TYR A 101 23.61 -26.97 7.27
N LEU A 102 23.13 -25.80 7.70
CA LEU A 102 22.96 -24.67 6.78
C LEU A 102 24.31 -24.41 6.10
N SER A 103 24.32 -24.31 4.78
CA SER A 103 25.53 -23.97 4.04
C SER A 103 26.08 -22.61 4.52
N PRO A 104 27.40 -22.38 4.44
CA PRO A 104 27.99 -21.11 4.88
C PRO A 104 27.37 -19.89 4.17
N ILE A 105 27.03 -20.03 2.88
CA ILE A 105 26.38 -18.97 2.11
C ILE A 105 24.98 -18.66 2.62
N LEU A 106 24.16 -19.68 2.90
CA LEU A 106 22.82 -19.50 3.44
C LEU A 106 22.86 -18.84 4.83
N LYS A 107 23.81 -19.23 5.69
CA LYS A 107 23.99 -18.60 7.01
C LYS A 107 24.29 -17.11 6.88
N GLU A 108 25.21 -16.74 5.99
CA GLU A 108 25.58 -15.33 5.81
C GLU A 108 24.42 -14.53 5.22
N ARG A 109 23.73 -15.04 4.20
CA ARG A 109 22.57 -14.37 3.61
C ARG A 109 21.42 -14.20 4.60
N LEU A 110 21.13 -15.21 5.40
CA LEU A 110 20.13 -15.12 6.46
C LEU A 110 20.53 -14.10 7.52
N ARG A 111 21.81 -14.05 7.90
CA ARG A 111 22.34 -13.04 8.83
C ARG A 111 22.17 -11.63 8.27
N THR A 112 22.56 -11.39 7.02
CA THR A 112 22.39 -10.08 6.37
C THR A 112 20.92 -9.67 6.29
N LEU A 113 20.03 -10.59 5.92
CA LEU A 113 18.59 -10.31 5.84
C LEU A 113 18.02 -9.93 7.22
N ARG A 114 18.41 -10.64 8.29
CA ARG A 114 18.00 -10.31 9.66
C ARG A 114 18.49 -8.95 10.11
N GLN A 115 19.76 -8.64 9.82
CA GLN A 115 20.32 -7.32 10.12
C GLN A 115 19.55 -6.19 9.42
N ARG A 116 19.10 -6.39 8.18
CA ARG A 116 18.22 -5.42 7.50
C ARG A 116 16.87 -5.26 8.21
N MET A 117 16.28 -6.36 8.68
CA MET A 117 14.98 -6.37 9.38
C MET A 117 15.02 -5.72 10.77
N GLU A 118 16.16 -5.73 11.44
CA GLU A 118 16.34 -5.10 12.76
C GLU A 118 16.39 -3.57 12.71
N ILE A 119 16.67 -2.99 11.53
CA ILE A 119 16.78 -1.54 11.37
C ILE A 119 15.38 -0.92 11.40
N SER A 120 15.10 -0.20 12.48
CA SER A 120 13.93 0.69 12.55
C SER A 120 14.15 1.91 11.65
N TYR A 121 13.09 2.38 10.99
CA TYR A 121 13.14 3.67 10.29
C TYR A 121 13.36 4.79 11.32
N ASP A 122 14.21 5.75 10.95
CA ASP A 122 14.55 6.92 11.77
C ASP A 122 14.53 8.14 10.87
N GLY A 123 13.55 9.03 11.10
CA GLY A 123 13.37 10.26 10.35
C GLY A 123 14.46 11.30 10.55
N ASN A 124 15.40 11.11 11.48
CA ASN A 124 16.56 12.00 11.68
C ASN A 124 17.83 11.52 10.98
N ARG A 125 17.84 10.28 10.48
CA ARG A 125 18.97 9.71 9.76
C ARG A 125 18.96 10.11 8.30
N LEU A 126 20.06 10.72 7.84
CA LEU A 126 20.16 11.22 6.46
C LEU A 126 20.03 10.12 5.41
N ASP A 127 20.58 8.94 5.67
CA ASP A 127 20.46 7.80 4.74
C ASP A 127 19.02 7.29 4.63
N HIS A 128 18.26 7.28 5.73
CA HIS A 128 16.84 6.94 5.71
C HIS A 128 16.00 7.99 4.98
N GLN A 129 16.26 9.27 5.24
CA GLN A 129 15.63 10.38 4.51
C GLN A 129 15.93 10.31 3.01
N ASN A 130 17.17 10.03 2.64
CA ASN A 130 17.59 9.90 1.24
C ASN A 130 16.89 8.72 0.54
N ALA A 131 16.72 7.59 1.23
CA ALA A 131 15.94 6.47 0.70
C ALA A 131 14.46 6.85 0.46
N LEU A 132 13.84 7.60 1.38
CA LEU A 132 12.47 8.07 1.20
C LEU A 132 12.34 9.03 0.01
N ILE A 133 13.32 9.92 -0.15
CA ILE A 133 13.43 10.82 -1.31
C ILE A 133 13.64 10.02 -2.61
N GLU A 134 14.47 8.98 -2.58
CA GLU A 134 14.69 8.10 -3.72
C GLU A 134 13.41 7.40 -4.15
N LEU A 135 12.64 6.84 -3.20
CA LEU A 135 11.34 6.26 -3.48
C LEU A 135 10.41 7.26 -4.18
N TRP A 136 10.36 8.51 -3.70
CA TRP A 136 9.57 9.56 -4.35
C TRP A 136 9.99 9.80 -5.79
N LYS A 137 11.30 9.92 -6.06
CA LYS A 137 11.82 10.13 -7.41
C LYS A 137 11.51 8.97 -8.36
N LEU A 138 11.56 7.73 -7.86
CA LEU A 138 11.22 6.55 -8.65
C LEU A 138 9.71 6.47 -8.94
N ALA A 139 8.89 6.88 -7.98
CA ALA A 139 7.44 6.88 -8.11
C ALA A 139 6.92 8.03 -9.01
N TYR A 140 7.53 9.20 -8.92
CA TYR A 140 7.09 10.43 -9.58
C TYR A 140 8.27 11.17 -10.21
N PRO A 141 8.85 10.65 -11.31
CA PRO A 141 10.07 11.22 -11.91
C PRO A 141 9.91 12.68 -12.33
N ASP A 142 8.70 13.09 -12.74
CA ASP A 142 8.40 14.43 -13.22
C ASP A 142 7.89 15.39 -12.12
N ARG A 143 7.81 14.93 -10.86
CA ARG A 143 7.34 15.78 -9.74
C ARG A 143 8.52 16.24 -8.88
N ILE A 144 8.46 17.48 -8.43
CA ILE A 144 9.42 18.00 -7.43
C ILE A 144 9.31 17.18 -6.15
N VAL A 145 10.45 16.80 -5.58
CA VAL A 145 10.52 16.10 -4.30
C VAL A 145 9.95 17.02 -3.21
N PRO A 146 8.91 16.58 -2.47
CA PRO A 146 8.36 17.38 -1.40
C PRO A 146 9.33 17.45 -0.21
N PRO A 147 9.18 18.43 0.69
CA PRO A 147 9.78 18.36 2.00
C PRO A 147 9.41 17.04 2.72
N LEU A 148 10.27 16.57 3.62
CA LEU A 148 10.06 15.31 4.36
C LEU A 148 8.72 15.25 5.11
N ARG A 149 8.16 16.42 5.45
CA ARG A 149 6.77 16.56 5.93
C ARG A 149 5.96 17.37 4.94
N SER A 150 4.95 16.76 4.32
CA SER A 150 4.11 17.37 3.28
C SER A 150 2.83 16.56 3.06
N GLU A 151 1.73 17.24 2.72
CA GLU A 151 0.49 16.57 2.31
C GLU A 151 0.65 15.75 1.03
N LEU A 152 1.65 16.06 0.20
CA LEU A 152 1.93 15.35 -1.05
C LEU A 152 2.29 13.87 -0.83
N TRP A 153 2.78 13.51 0.35
CA TRP A 153 3.04 12.10 0.68
C TRP A 153 1.76 11.26 0.64
N LYS A 154 0.59 11.84 0.93
CA LYS A 154 -0.68 11.11 0.85
C LYS A 154 -1.03 10.65 -0.57
N ASP A 155 -0.52 11.33 -1.62
CA ASP A 155 -0.72 10.90 -3.00
C ASP A 155 -0.06 9.52 -3.27
N MET A 156 1.01 9.17 -2.55
CA MET A 156 1.63 7.83 -2.61
C MET A 156 0.93 6.81 -1.69
N GLY A 157 -0.07 7.23 -0.92
CA GLY A 157 -0.77 6.38 0.03
C GLY A 157 -0.07 6.22 1.38
N TRP A 158 0.68 7.22 1.84
CA TRP A 158 1.08 7.33 3.26
C TRP A 158 -0.11 7.81 4.12
N GLN A 159 -0.22 7.40 5.39
CA GLN A 159 -1.37 7.77 6.23
C GLN A 159 -1.43 9.27 6.53
N GLY A 160 -0.28 9.90 6.70
CA GLY A 160 -0.15 11.30 7.12
C GLY A 160 0.77 12.10 6.22
N CYS A 161 1.04 13.34 6.65
CA CYS A 161 2.03 14.20 6.01
C CYS A 161 3.48 13.81 6.35
N ASP A 162 3.69 12.91 7.31
CA ASP A 162 4.99 12.42 7.75
C ASP A 162 5.06 10.88 7.60
N PRO A 163 5.67 10.37 6.51
CA PRO A 163 5.81 8.94 6.25
C PRO A 163 6.54 8.17 7.35
N SER A 164 7.35 8.84 8.20
CA SER A 164 8.09 8.16 9.27
C SER A 164 7.18 7.40 10.24
N THR A 165 5.92 7.85 10.37
CA THR A 165 4.94 7.27 11.29
C THR A 165 4.40 5.92 10.84
N ASP A 166 4.45 5.61 9.53
CA ASP A 166 3.91 4.39 8.92
C ASP A 166 4.87 3.19 9.06
N PHE A 167 6.17 3.42 9.23
CA PHE A 167 7.19 2.37 9.26
C PHE A 167 7.29 1.58 10.59
N ARG A 168 6.40 1.81 11.56
CA ARG A 168 6.48 1.19 12.91
C ARG A 168 6.44 -0.34 12.88
N GLY A 169 5.61 -0.91 12.00
CA GLY A 169 5.48 -2.36 11.84
C GLY A 169 6.56 -2.94 10.94
N GLY A 170 6.68 -2.41 9.70
CA GLY A 170 7.56 -2.97 8.67
C GLY A 170 9.03 -2.58 8.75
N GLY A 171 9.41 -1.60 9.60
CA GLY A 171 10.79 -1.13 9.73
C GLY A 171 11.36 -0.51 8.45
N PHE A 172 12.67 -0.25 8.44
CA PHE A 172 13.35 0.33 7.29
C PHE A 172 13.35 -0.59 6.06
N ILE A 173 13.38 -1.92 6.27
CA ILE A 173 13.33 -2.90 5.18
C ILE A 173 12.10 -2.73 4.27
N SER A 174 10.97 -2.28 4.80
CA SER A 174 9.78 -2.01 3.98
C SER A 174 9.96 -0.87 2.98
N LEU A 175 10.78 0.14 3.31
CA LEU A 175 11.17 1.20 2.39
C LEU A 175 12.17 0.65 1.34
N GLU A 176 13.13 -0.17 1.77
CA GLU A 176 14.05 -0.85 0.84
C GLU A 176 13.27 -1.71 -0.17
N ASN A 177 12.25 -2.44 0.28
CA ASN A 177 11.40 -3.28 -0.55
C ASN A 177 10.61 -2.47 -1.58
N LEU A 178 10.02 -1.33 -1.18
CA LEU A 178 9.34 -0.42 -2.11
C LEU A 178 10.30 0.12 -3.19
N ILE A 179 11.51 0.53 -2.80
CA ILE A 179 12.55 1.01 -3.72
C ILE A 179 12.99 -0.12 -4.65
N PHE A 180 13.21 -1.32 -4.11
CA PHE A 180 13.56 -2.49 -4.89
C PHE A 180 12.48 -2.79 -5.94
N PHE A 181 11.20 -2.72 -5.55
CA PHE A 181 10.09 -2.95 -6.47
C PHE A 181 10.08 -1.92 -7.59
N ALA A 182 10.21 -0.64 -7.26
CA ALA A 182 10.24 0.44 -8.25
C ALA A 182 11.40 0.31 -9.24
N LYS A 183 12.58 -0.14 -8.79
CA LYS A 183 13.76 -0.33 -9.64
C LYS A 183 13.70 -1.57 -10.53
N ASN A 184 13.23 -2.70 -9.99
CA ASN A 184 13.32 -3.99 -10.67
C ASN A 184 12.08 -4.35 -11.49
N TYR A 185 10.92 -3.80 -11.12
CA TYR A 185 9.65 -4.05 -11.83
C TYR A 185 8.87 -2.73 -12.00
N PRO A 186 9.44 -1.72 -12.68
CA PRO A 186 8.88 -0.37 -12.75
C PRO A 186 7.46 -0.33 -13.33
N GLU A 187 7.17 -1.13 -14.35
CA GLU A 187 5.83 -1.22 -14.94
C GLU A 187 4.79 -1.73 -13.93
N SER A 188 5.13 -2.79 -13.18
CA SER A 188 4.26 -3.34 -12.14
C SER A 188 4.10 -2.36 -10.98
N PHE A 189 5.18 -1.72 -10.55
CA PHE A 189 5.17 -0.72 -9.48
C PHE A 189 4.27 0.47 -9.86
N GLN A 190 4.42 1.02 -11.07
CA GLN A 190 3.62 2.13 -11.56
C GLN A 190 2.15 1.76 -11.74
N GLY A 191 1.87 0.56 -12.29
CA GLY A 191 0.52 0.05 -12.42
C GLY A 191 -0.22 -0.04 -11.08
N LEU A 192 0.49 -0.45 -10.02
CA LEU A 192 -0.04 -0.51 -8.66
C LEU A 192 -0.18 0.87 -8.00
N LEU A 193 0.82 1.74 -8.16
CA LEU A 193 0.82 3.10 -7.61
C LEU A 193 -0.34 3.92 -8.18
N LEU A 194 -0.50 3.86 -9.50
CA LEU A 194 -1.50 4.63 -10.26
C LEU A 194 -2.83 3.89 -10.45
N LYS A 195 -2.95 2.67 -9.90
CA LYS A 195 -4.19 1.88 -9.92
C LYS A 195 -4.74 1.63 -11.33
N GLN A 196 -3.84 1.37 -12.28
CA GLN A 196 -4.15 1.34 -13.72
C GLN A 196 -5.00 0.14 -14.16
N ASP A 197 -4.89 -0.99 -13.46
CA ASP A 197 -5.55 -2.24 -13.82
C ASP A 197 -6.89 -2.40 -13.09
N GLY A 198 -7.90 -2.93 -13.80
CA GLY A 198 -9.16 -3.44 -13.24
C GLY A 198 -10.20 -2.37 -12.87
N ASN A 199 -11.42 -2.83 -12.58
CA ASN A 199 -12.44 -1.96 -11.97
C ASN A 199 -12.23 -1.93 -10.46
N ARG A 200 -12.20 -0.74 -9.87
CA ARG A 200 -11.81 -0.52 -8.47
C ARG A 200 -12.88 0.23 -7.71
N SER A 201 -12.92 0.00 -6.40
CA SER A 201 -13.77 0.75 -5.48
C SER A 201 -13.17 2.14 -5.23
N ASP A 202 -14.02 3.13 -4.96
CA ASP A 202 -13.58 4.44 -4.46
C ASP A 202 -12.82 4.30 -3.12
N TRP A 203 -13.16 3.27 -2.34
CA TRP A 203 -12.50 2.92 -1.08
C TRP A 203 -11.30 2.01 -1.33
N GLU A 204 -10.31 2.52 -2.03
CA GLU A 204 -9.12 1.77 -2.46
C GLU A 204 -8.09 1.59 -1.32
N TYR A 205 -7.21 0.58 -1.41
CA TYR A 205 -6.11 0.45 -0.45
C TYR A 205 -5.02 1.52 -0.67
N PRO A 206 -4.48 2.12 0.41
CA PRO A 206 -3.36 3.05 0.34
C PRO A 206 -2.08 2.33 -0.08
N PHE A 207 -1.48 2.73 -1.21
CA PHE A 207 -0.35 2.02 -1.85
C PHE A 207 0.85 1.83 -0.92
N ALA A 208 1.44 2.92 -0.39
CA ALA A 208 2.64 2.82 0.44
C ALA A 208 2.40 2.01 1.73
N VAL A 209 1.30 2.29 2.42
CA VAL A 209 0.88 1.55 3.61
C VAL A 209 0.70 0.06 3.32
N ALA A 210 0.05 -0.30 2.20
CA ALA A 210 -0.07 -1.69 1.80
C ALA A 210 1.30 -2.36 1.61
N GLY A 211 2.23 -1.67 0.97
CA GLY A 211 3.63 -2.11 0.84
C GLY A 211 4.30 -2.37 2.18
N VAL A 212 4.10 -1.51 3.19
CA VAL A 212 4.65 -1.73 4.53
C VAL A 212 4.08 -3.01 5.16
N ASN A 213 2.78 -3.26 4.99
CA ASN A 213 2.12 -4.45 5.55
C ASN A 213 2.56 -5.75 4.91
N ILE A 214 2.80 -5.75 3.60
CA ILE A 214 3.28 -6.94 2.91
C ILE A 214 4.66 -7.32 3.47
N SER A 215 5.56 -6.35 3.65
CA SER A 215 6.88 -6.57 4.25
C SER A 215 6.77 -7.18 5.65
N PHE A 216 5.88 -6.62 6.47
CA PHE A 216 5.63 -7.13 7.82
C PHE A 216 5.04 -8.54 7.82
N MET A 217 4.00 -8.78 7.01
CA MET A 217 3.36 -10.09 6.86
C MET A 217 4.37 -11.15 6.42
N LEU A 218 5.22 -10.87 5.43
CA LEU A 218 6.27 -11.78 4.98
C LEU A 218 7.27 -12.09 6.10
N THR A 219 7.69 -11.06 6.84
CA THR A 219 8.63 -11.21 7.96
C THR A 219 8.09 -12.15 9.05
N GLN A 220 6.80 -12.04 9.37
CA GLN A 220 6.13 -12.93 10.32
C GLN A 220 5.88 -14.33 9.76
N MET A 221 5.39 -14.42 8.52
CA MET A 221 5.09 -15.69 7.83
C MET A 221 6.32 -16.59 7.73
N LEU A 222 7.47 -15.99 7.47
CA LEU A 222 8.73 -16.68 7.28
C LEU A 222 9.54 -16.88 8.58
N ASP A 223 9.03 -16.45 9.75
CA ASP A 223 9.69 -16.60 11.06
C ASP A 223 11.14 -16.06 11.06
N LEU A 224 11.34 -14.89 10.45
CA LEU A 224 12.69 -14.35 10.21
C LEU A 224 13.25 -13.52 11.37
N GLN A 225 12.40 -13.09 12.31
CA GLN A 225 12.78 -12.24 13.46
C GLN A 225 13.41 -13.02 14.63
N SER A 226 13.35 -14.35 14.64
CA SER A 226 14.00 -15.15 15.68
C SER A 226 15.48 -15.37 15.37
N ASP A 227 16.35 -15.37 16.38
CA ASP A 227 17.74 -15.82 16.23
C ASP A 227 17.85 -17.28 15.80
N LYS A 228 16.81 -18.08 16.10
CA LYS A 228 16.72 -19.49 15.71
C LYS A 228 16.41 -19.63 14.24
N GLN A 229 16.67 -20.79 13.65
CA GLN A 229 16.22 -21.06 12.28
C GLN A 229 14.69 -20.97 12.21
N PRO A 230 14.14 -20.42 11.11
CA PRO A 230 12.71 -20.44 10.85
C PRO A 230 12.10 -21.81 11.12
N SER A 231 11.05 -21.83 11.93
CA SER A 231 10.33 -23.04 12.30
C SER A 231 9.05 -23.25 11.49
N SER A 232 8.56 -22.21 10.81
CA SER A 232 7.40 -22.30 9.92
C SER A 232 7.73 -23.09 8.65
N SER A 233 6.74 -23.81 8.11
CA SER A 233 6.90 -24.53 6.83
C SER A 233 7.34 -23.57 5.71
N ALA A 234 6.70 -22.40 5.62
CA ALA A 234 7.04 -21.37 4.65
C ALA A 234 8.48 -20.84 4.83
N GLY A 235 8.90 -20.60 6.08
CA GLY A 235 10.26 -20.19 6.41
C GLY A 235 11.30 -21.22 5.97
N CYS A 236 11.07 -22.50 6.27
CA CYS A 236 11.95 -23.60 5.84
C CYS A 236 12.10 -23.69 4.32
N HIS A 237 11.01 -23.52 3.56
CA HIS A 237 11.07 -23.50 2.09
C HIS A 237 11.76 -22.25 1.56
N PHE A 238 11.48 -21.08 2.16
CA PHE A 238 12.13 -19.83 1.80
C PHE A 238 13.66 -19.87 1.98
N LEU A 239 14.17 -20.57 2.99
CA LEU A 239 15.62 -20.74 3.15
C LEU A 239 16.30 -21.37 1.93
N LYS A 240 15.62 -22.29 1.22
CA LYS A 240 16.13 -22.87 -0.03
C LYS A 240 16.27 -21.79 -1.12
N LEU A 241 15.30 -20.88 -1.22
CA LEU A 241 15.33 -19.77 -2.18
C LEU A 241 16.45 -18.79 -1.83
N LEU A 242 16.60 -18.47 -0.55
CA LEU A 242 17.63 -17.56 -0.05
C LEU A 242 19.05 -18.11 -0.27
N GLU A 243 19.22 -19.44 -0.20
CA GLU A 243 20.49 -20.10 -0.49
C GLU A 243 20.95 -19.86 -1.93
N HIS A 244 20.02 -19.75 -2.88
CA HIS A 244 20.32 -19.52 -4.29
C HIS A 244 20.34 -18.03 -4.66
N ASP A 245 19.44 -17.22 -4.09
CA ASP A 245 19.30 -15.79 -4.39
C ASP A 245 19.30 -14.92 -3.13
N GLN A 246 20.27 -14.00 -3.00
CA GLN A 246 20.32 -13.06 -1.88
C GLN A 246 19.13 -12.08 -1.88
N MET A 247 18.55 -11.79 -3.06
CA MET A 247 17.39 -10.92 -3.24
C MET A 247 16.06 -11.69 -3.17
N ALA A 248 16.06 -12.96 -2.73
CA ALA A 248 14.86 -13.78 -2.67
C ALA A 248 13.73 -13.12 -1.86
N PHE A 249 14.04 -12.46 -0.75
CA PHE A 249 13.03 -11.74 0.06
C PHE A 249 12.42 -10.58 -0.72
N ASP A 250 13.26 -9.75 -1.34
CA ASP A 250 12.83 -8.56 -2.08
C ASP A 250 12.02 -8.93 -3.36
N ASN A 251 12.39 -10.03 -4.02
CA ASN A 251 11.62 -10.59 -5.13
C ASN A 251 10.27 -11.17 -4.67
N LEU A 252 10.25 -11.88 -3.54
CA LEU A 252 9.02 -12.41 -2.94
C LEU A 252 8.07 -11.28 -2.54
N TYR A 253 8.61 -10.18 -2.02
CA TYR A 253 7.87 -8.95 -1.72
C TYR A 253 7.14 -8.39 -2.95
N CYS A 254 7.85 -8.21 -4.07
CA CYS A 254 7.25 -7.66 -5.29
C CYS A 254 6.09 -8.54 -5.78
N MET A 255 6.33 -9.85 -5.82
CA MET A 255 5.32 -10.83 -6.22
C MET A 255 4.12 -10.82 -5.27
N ALA A 256 4.36 -10.79 -3.95
CA ALA A 256 3.31 -10.71 -2.94
C ALA A 256 2.45 -9.44 -3.09
N PHE A 257 3.05 -8.30 -3.45
CA PHE A 257 2.30 -7.08 -3.68
C PHE A 257 1.39 -7.21 -4.92
N LYS A 258 1.90 -7.70 -6.04
CA LYS A 258 1.05 -7.89 -7.23
C LYS A 258 -0.02 -8.97 -7.02
N MET A 259 0.28 -10.00 -6.24
CA MET A 259 -0.69 -11.01 -5.80
C MET A 259 -1.80 -10.39 -4.96
N MET A 260 -1.46 -9.54 -3.98
CA MET A 260 -2.43 -8.83 -3.15
C MET A 260 -3.37 -7.98 -4.00
N ASP A 261 -2.85 -7.19 -4.93
CA ASP A 261 -3.65 -6.36 -5.86
C ASP A 261 -4.56 -7.20 -6.76
N THR A 262 -4.08 -8.35 -7.22
CA THR A 262 -4.92 -9.23 -8.05
C THR A 262 -6.06 -9.84 -7.24
N GLN A 263 -5.79 -10.24 -5.99
CA GLN A 263 -6.84 -10.70 -5.10
C GLN A 263 -7.82 -9.59 -4.75
N TRP A 264 -7.32 -8.37 -4.51
CA TRP A 264 -8.13 -7.17 -4.29
C TRP A 264 -9.14 -6.96 -5.42
N LEU A 265 -8.66 -6.94 -6.66
CA LEU A 265 -9.49 -6.81 -7.86
C LEU A 265 -10.48 -7.97 -8.02
N SER A 266 -10.02 -9.21 -7.82
CA SER A 266 -10.88 -10.41 -7.97
C SER A 266 -12.06 -10.42 -6.99
N LYS A 267 -11.87 -9.83 -5.81
CA LYS A 267 -12.88 -9.74 -4.75
C LYS A 267 -13.73 -8.48 -4.87
N ASN A 268 -13.43 -7.58 -5.80
CA ASN A 268 -13.96 -6.22 -5.85
C ASN A 268 -13.89 -5.55 -4.46
N ALA A 269 -12.72 -5.71 -3.82
CA ALA A 269 -12.54 -5.36 -2.42
C ALA A 269 -12.57 -3.85 -2.20
N THR A 270 -12.99 -3.46 -1.00
CA THR A 270 -12.83 -2.12 -0.46
C THR A 270 -11.82 -2.15 0.67
N TYR A 271 -11.48 -0.96 1.18
CA TYR A 271 -10.63 -0.80 2.34
C TYR A 271 -11.07 -1.64 3.55
N MET A 272 -12.36 -1.93 3.70
CA MET A 272 -12.88 -2.78 4.77
C MET A 272 -12.40 -4.24 4.67
N GLU A 273 -12.15 -4.74 3.46
CA GLU A 273 -11.69 -6.11 3.20
C GLU A 273 -10.16 -6.25 3.21
N PHE A 274 -9.40 -5.17 3.45
CA PHE A 274 -7.94 -5.16 3.33
C PHE A 274 -7.25 -6.31 4.10
N ASN A 275 -7.66 -6.55 5.34
CA ASN A 275 -7.09 -7.62 6.15
C ASN A 275 -7.42 -9.01 5.58
N ASP A 276 -8.61 -9.19 4.99
CA ASP A 276 -9.01 -10.47 4.42
C ASP A 276 -8.32 -10.74 3.09
N VAL A 277 -8.02 -9.69 2.32
CA VAL A 277 -7.15 -9.77 1.15
C VAL A 277 -5.72 -10.12 1.56
N LEU A 278 -5.15 -9.48 2.60
CA LEU A 278 -3.82 -9.85 3.10
C LEU A 278 -3.74 -11.28 3.61
N LYS A 279 -4.75 -11.77 4.34
CA LYS A 279 -4.83 -13.18 4.76
C LYS A 279 -4.86 -14.12 3.55
N SER A 280 -5.70 -13.79 2.56
CA SER A 280 -5.80 -14.57 1.31
C SER A 280 -4.46 -14.60 0.56
N THR A 281 -3.72 -13.49 0.58
CA THR A 281 -2.39 -13.36 -0.05
C THR A 281 -1.39 -14.24 0.68
N ARG A 282 -1.37 -14.18 2.02
CA ARG A 282 -0.53 -15.04 2.86
C ARG A 282 -0.78 -16.52 2.59
N THR A 283 -2.04 -16.95 2.60
CA THR A 283 -2.40 -18.36 2.38
C THR A 283 -1.93 -18.85 1.00
N GLN A 284 -2.08 -18.01 -0.03
CA GLN A 284 -1.60 -18.36 -1.37
C GLN A 284 -0.06 -18.44 -1.42
N LEU A 285 0.66 -17.52 -0.77
CA LEU A 285 2.12 -17.56 -0.68
C LEU A 285 2.62 -18.81 0.07
N GLU A 286 2.01 -19.17 1.19
CA GLU A 286 2.33 -20.38 1.96
C GLU A 286 2.12 -21.65 1.12
N SER A 287 1.04 -21.67 0.33
CA SER A 287 0.76 -22.76 -0.62
C SER A 287 1.81 -22.84 -1.73
N GLU A 288 2.14 -21.72 -2.38
CA GLU A 288 3.12 -21.70 -3.47
C GLU A 288 4.52 -22.06 -2.97
N LEU A 289 4.96 -21.54 -1.82
CA LEU A 289 6.25 -21.87 -1.21
C LEU A 289 6.40 -23.34 -0.83
N SER A 290 5.28 -24.02 -0.54
CA SER A 290 5.27 -25.45 -0.21
C SER A 290 5.40 -26.35 -1.44
N SER A 291 5.48 -25.78 -2.65
CA SER A 291 5.65 -26.56 -3.88
C SER A 291 7.04 -27.17 -3.96
N ASP A 292 7.11 -28.45 -4.30
CA ASP A 292 8.38 -29.15 -4.52
C ASP A 292 9.09 -28.57 -5.76
N ASN A 293 10.42 -28.43 -5.68
CA ASN A 293 11.33 -27.94 -6.74
C ASN A 293 11.43 -26.43 -6.98
N LEU A 294 11.13 -25.59 -5.99
CA LEU A 294 11.46 -24.16 -6.10
C LEU A 294 12.96 -23.90 -5.84
N SER A 295 13.67 -23.45 -6.87
CA SER A 295 15.07 -22.99 -6.78
C SER A 295 15.22 -21.47 -6.73
N CYS A 296 14.21 -20.72 -7.17
CA CYS A 296 14.15 -19.26 -7.07
C CYS A 296 12.70 -18.77 -7.08
N VAL A 297 12.47 -17.53 -6.61
CA VAL A 297 11.14 -16.91 -6.60
C VAL A 297 10.55 -16.79 -8.00
N LYS A 298 11.38 -16.65 -9.04
CA LYS A 298 10.93 -16.52 -10.43
C LYS A 298 10.19 -17.77 -10.95
N ASN A 299 10.38 -18.91 -10.30
CA ASN A 299 9.72 -20.17 -10.66
C ASN A 299 8.37 -20.35 -9.96
N MET A 300 7.96 -19.44 -9.08
CA MET A 300 6.66 -19.49 -8.42
C MET A 300 5.55 -19.12 -9.42
N PRO A 301 4.39 -19.80 -9.40
CA PRO A 301 3.30 -19.56 -10.35
C PRO A 301 2.88 -18.08 -10.45
N SER A 302 2.78 -17.40 -9.31
CA SER A 302 2.36 -15.99 -9.26
C SER A 302 3.43 -14.99 -9.69
N TYR A 303 4.67 -15.44 -9.93
CA TYR A 303 5.72 -14.53 -10.41
C TYR A 303 5.38 -13.96 -11.80
N ASN A 304 4.65 -14.72 -12.62
CA ASN A 304 4.19 -14.30 -13.95
C ASN A 304 3.26 -13.08 -13.93
N MET A 305 2.74 -12.71 -12.76
CA MET A 305 1.90 -11.51 -12.58
C MET A 305 2.72 -10.22 -12.64
N LEU A 306 4.04 -10.30 -12.37
CA LEU A 306 4.95 -9.18 -12.48
C LEU A 306 5.29 -8.94 -13.95
N LYS A 307 4.85 -7.80 -14.47
CA LYS A 307 5.35 -7.25 -15.73
C LYS A 307 6.78 -6.76 -15.52
N GLN A 308 7.71 -7.31 -16.30
CA GLN A 308 9.10 -6.86 -16.36
C GLN A 308 9.25 -5.78 -17.44
N ASN A 309 10.27 -4.94 -17.29
CA ASN A 309 10.56 -3.86 -18.24
C ASN A 309 10.64 -4.44 -19.66
N SER A 310 9.86 -3.88 -20.58
CA SER A 310 9.89 -4.18 -22.02
C SER A 310 11.21 -3.80 -22.74
N LEU A 311 12.27 -3.49 -21.97
CA LEU A 311 13.57 -3.03 -22.45
C LEU A 311 14.65 -4.14 -22.55
N GLU A 312 14.35 -5.40 -22.25
CA GLU A 312 15.26 -6.54 -22.56
C GLU A 312 14.99 -7.19 -23.94
N LEU A 313 14.24 -6.53 -24.83
CA LEU A 313 14.12 -6.92 -26.24
C LEU A 313 14.53 -5.79 -27.18
N GLN A 314 15.74 -5.26 -27.02
CA GLN A 314 16.46 -4.64 -28.14
C GLN A 314 17.95 -5.00 -28.08
N TRP A 315 18.31 -5.92 -28.99
CA TRP A 315 19.64 -6.40 -29.43
C TRP A 315 20.29 -7.49 -28.59
#